data_AF-A0A0M3KI38-F1
#
_entry.id   AF-A0A0M3KI38-F1
#
_cell.length_a   1.000
_cell.length_b   1.000
_cell.length_c   1.000
_cell.angle_alpha   90.00
_cell.angle_beta   90.00
_cell.angle_gamma   90.00
#
_symmetry.space_group_name_H-M   'P 1'
#
loop_
_entity.id
_entity.type
_entity.pdbx_description
1 polymer ?
#
loop_
_entity_poly.entity_id
_entity_poly.type
_entity_poly.pdbx_seq_one_letter_code
_entity_poly.pdbx_strand_id
1 'polypeptide(L)'
;MNESVFCDEELKQRALKAIQQTNDPIEKLRLQCLARGSAGIKQFARAFLIMDDNENKQLDLDEFTKGVRNFGLEISDDDIKTIFTTIDKNLTGTIDFDEFLRSLRPPMSEARVKLIELAFNKLDKTGDGKVS
;
A
#
# COMPACT_ATOMS: atom_id res chain seq x y z
N MET A 1 14.95 25.68 -6.59
CA MET A 1 14.66 24.38 -7.25
C MET A 1 15.59 23.36 -6.62
N ASN A 2 15.06 22.19 -6.19
CA ASN A 2 15.79 21.00 -5.68
C ASN A 2 15.68 20.64 -4.18
N GLU A 3 14.61 20.99 -3.46
CA GLU A 3 14.31 20.32 -2.17
C GLU A 3 13.40 19.08 -2.35
N SER A 4 12.47 19.10 -3.31
CA SER A 4 11.53 17.98 -3.53
C SER A 4 12.21 16.73 -4.11
N VAL A 5 13.17 16.91 -5.02
CA VAL A 5 13.91 15.81 -5.67
C VAL A 5 14.84 15.09 -4.69
N PHE A 6 15.35 15.80 -3.68
CA PHE A 6 16.23 15.23 -2.66
C PHE A 6 15.47 14.34 -1.67
N CYS A 7 14.21 14.68 -1.38
CA CYS A 7 13.35 13.91 -0.48
C CYS A 7 12.90 12.58 -1.12
N ASP A 8 12.56 12.58 -2.40
CA ASP A 8 12.07 11.39 -3.11
C ASP A 8 13.15 10.31 -3.26
N GLU A 9 14.40 10.69 -3.58
CA GLU A 9 15.49 9.71 -3.69
C GLU A 9 15.93 9.17 -2.33
N GLU A 10 15.97 9.98 -1.27
CA GLU A 10 16.28 9.47 0.08
C GLU A 10 15.21 8.50 0.60
N LEU A 11 13.93 8.81 0.37
CA LEU A 11 12.82 7.93 0.71
C LEU A 11 12.89 6.60 -0.04
N LYS A 12 13.23 6.65 -1.33
CA LYS A 12 13.44 5.47 -2.16
C LYS A 12 14.61 4.61 -1.65
N GLN A 13 15.76 5.21 -1.32
CA GLN A 13 16.89 4.48 -0.75
C GLN A 13 16.55 3.82 0.60
N ARG A 14 15.80 4.53 1.46
CA ARG A 14 15.31 3.98 2.74
C ARG A 14 14.34 2.83 2.52
N ALA A 15 13.43 2.95 1.56
CA ALA A 15 12.48 1.88 1.21
C ALA A 15 13.21 0.64 0.68
N LEU A 16 14.15 0.80 -0.25
CA LEU A 16 14.95 -0.31 -0.79
C LEU A 16 15.78 -1.02 0.29
N LYS A 17 16.37 -0.25 1.21
CA LYS A 17 17.09 -0.82 2.37
C LYS A 17 16.15 -1.58 3.30
N ALA A 18 14.94 -1.07 3.53
CA ALA A 18 13.94 -1.74 4.35
C ALA A 18 13.43 -3.03 3.70
N ILE A 19 13.34 -3.10 2.36
CA ILE A 19 12.95 -4.33 1.61
C ILE A 19 13.91 -5.49 1.92
N GLN A 20 15.20 -5.21 2.04
CA GLN A 20 16.22 -6.23 2.37
C GLN A 20 16.16 -6.68 3.83
N GLN A 21 15.53 -5.90 4.72
CA GLN A 21 15.48 -6.17 6.15
C GLN A 21 14.16 -6.79 6.62
N THR A 22 13.10 -6.69 5.82
CA THR A 22 11.81 -7.32 6.14
C THR A 22 11.72 -8.75 5.60
N ASN A 23 11.14 -9.64 6.41
CA ASN A 23 10.75 -10.99 5.99
C ASN A 23 9.27 -11.08 5.61
N ASP A 24 8.49 -10.03 5.88
CA ASP A 24 7.06 -10.00 5.58
C ASP A 24 6.85 -9.69 4.07
N PRO A 25 6.23 -10.60 3.31
CA PRO A 25 6.06 -10.45 1.87
C PRO A 25 5.10 -9.31 1.50
N ILE A 26 4.12 -8.97 2.36
CA ILE A 26 3.23 -7.82 2.17
C ILE A 26 4.00 -6.53 2.39
N GLU A 27 4.85 -6.50 3.42
CA GLU A 27 5.70 -5.35 3.69
C GLU A 27 6.70 -5.10 2.56
N LYS A 28 7.27 -6.17 1.98
CA LYS A 28 8.12 -6.06 0.77
C LYS A 28 7.36 -5.42 -0.38
N LEU A 29 6.15 -5.90 -0.67
CA LEU A 29 5.30 -5.34 -1.72
C LEU A 29 4.99 -3.87 -1.47
N ARG A 30 4.60 -3.52 -0.24
CA ARG A 30 4.32 -2.15 0.18
C ARG A 30 5.52 -1.23 -0.02
N LEU A 31 6.69 -1.62 0.48
CA LEU A 31 7.92 -0.83 0.35
C LEU A 31 8.34 -0.67 -1.11
N GLN A 32 8.11 -1.66 -1.97
CA GLN A 32 8.40 -1.55 -3.38
C GLN A 32 7.48 -0.59 -4.13
N CYS A 33 6.19 -0.57 -3.78
CA CYS A 33 5.26 0.44 -4.28
C CYS A 33 5.67 1.84 -3.83
N LEU A 34 6.17 2.00 -2.60
CA LEU A 34 6.70 3.26 -2.06
C LEU A 34 8.01 3.69 -2.72
N ALA A 35 8.91 2.75 -3.03
CA ALA A 35 10.19 3.04 -3.68
C ALA A 35 10.04 3.58 -5.11
N ARG A 36 8.91 3.31 -5.79
CA ARG A 36 8.65 3.74 -7.17
C ARG A 36 8.15 5.18 -7.32
N GLY A 37 7.91 5.92 -6.24
CA GLY A 37 7.56 7.35 -6.31
C GLY A 37 6.65 7.85 -5.19
N SER A 38 6.34 9.15 -5.24
CA SER A 38 5.66 9.94 -4.20
C SER A 38 4.62 9.19 -3.35
N ALA A 39 4.74 9.30 -2.03
CA ALA A 39 3.90 8.65 -1.04
C ALA A 39 2.43 9.10 -1.13
N GLY A 40 1.56 8.29 -1.76
CA GLY A 40 0.13 8.59 -1.79
C GLY A 40 -0.74 7.57 -2.51
N ILE A 41 -2.06 7.69 -2.29
CA ILE A 41 -3.10 6.83 -2.87
C ILE A 41 -3.04 6.80 -4.40
N LYS A 42 -2.65 7.91 -5.04
CA LYS A 42 -2.53 8.01 -6.50
C LYS A 42 -1.52 7.02 -7.09
N GLN A 43 -0.43 6.73 -6.37
CA GLN A 43 0.59 5.82 -6.87
C GLN A 43 0.12 4.36 -6.76
N PHE A 44 -0.57 4.01 -5.67
CA PHE A 44 -1.21 2.71 -5.55
C PHE A 44 -2.30 2.52 -6.61
N ALA A 45 -3.09 3.55 -6.90
CA ALA A 45 -4.05 3.54 -8.01
C ALA A 45 -3.37 3.28 -9.36
N ARG A 46 -2.25 3.98 -9.64
CA ARG A 46 -1.49 3.76 -10.86
C ARG A 46 -0.90 2.35 -10.92
N ALA A 47 -0.37 1.84 -9.81
CA ALA A 47 0.17 0.49 -9.76
C ALA A 47 -0.90 -0.56 -10.06
N PHE A 48 -2.07 -0.43 -9.42
CA PHE A 48 -3.21 -1.30 -9.66
C PHE A 48 -3.63 -1.30 -11.14
N LEU A 49 -3.78 -0.11 -11.75
CA LEU A 49 -4.14 0.03 -13.17
C LEU A 49 -3.08 -0.52 -14.14
N ILE A 50 -1.81 -0.61 -13.72
CA ILE A 50 -0.76 -1.22 -14.55
C ILE A 50 -0.79 -2.75 -14.46
N MET A 51 -1.33 -3.30 -13.37
CA MET A 51 -1.44 -4.75 -13.16
C MET A 51 -2.73 -5.33 -13.76
N ASP A 52 -3.79 -4.52 -13.86
CA ASP A 52 -5.11 -4.87 -14.40
C ASP A 52 -5.07 -4.91 -15.95
N ASP A 53 -4.55 -6.01 -16.50
CA ASP A 53 -4.37 -6.21 -17.95
C ASP A 53 -5.71 -6.27 -18.69
N ASN A 54 -6.75 -6.81 -18.06
CA ASN A 54 -8.07 -6.98 -18.66
C ASN A 54 -9.04 -5.79 -18.41
N GLU A 55 -8.59 -4.77 -17.67
CA GLU A 55 -9.33 -3.55 -17.30
C GLU A 55 -10.66 -3.82 -16.55
N ASN A 56 -10.78 -4.95 -15.85
CA ASN A 56 -12.00 -5.32 -15.11
C ASN A 56 -12.08 -4.67 -13.71
N LYS A 57 -11.07 -3.89 -13.33
CA LYS A 57 -10.90 -3.19 -12.03
C LYS A 57 -10.73 -4.13 -10.83
N GLN A 58 -10.31 -5.36 -11.08
CA GLN A 58 -9.98 -6.39 -10.12
C GLN A 58 -8.68 -7.04 -10.59
N LEU A 59 -7.91 -7.61 -9.67
CA LEU A 59 -6.71 -8.35 -10.01
C LEU A 59 -6.94 -9.82 -9.70
N ASP A 60 -6.91 -10.66 -10.73
CA ASP A 60 -6.80 -12.10 -10.49
C ASP A 60 -5.38 -12.50 -10.05
N LEU A 61 -5.19 -13.76 -9.67
CA LEU A 61 -3.89 -14.24 -9.20
C LEU A 61 -2.79 -14.15 -10.26
N ASP A 62 -3.12 -14.33 -11.54
CA ASP A 62 -2.16 -14.29 -12.64
C ASP A 62 -1.72 -12.85 -12.93
N GLU A 63 -2.68 -11.93 -13.00
CA GLU A 63 -2.46 -10.47 -13.12
C GLU A 63 -1.66 -9.94 -11.94
N PHE A 64 -2.02 -10.33 -10.72
CA PHE A 64 -1.27 -9.96 -9.52
C PHE A 64 0.17 -10.51 -9.56
N THR A 65 0.36 -11.77 -9.96
CA THR A 65 1.69 -12.40 -10.06
C THR A 65 2.57 -11.69 -11.09
N LYS A 66 2.03 -11.42 -12.29
CA LYS A 66 2.70 -10.64 -13.33
C LYS A 66 3.03 -9.24 -12.84
N GLY A 67 2.08 -8.59 -12.17
CA GLY A 67 2.23 -7.30 -11.54
C GLY A 67 3.40 -7.26 -10.57
N VAL A 68 3.40 -8.10 -9.55
CA VAL A 68 4.46 -8.17 -8.53
C VAL A 68 5.84 -8.40 -9.17
N ARG A 69 5.94 -9.29 -10.17
CA ARG A 69 7.18 -9.56 -10.89
C ARG A 69 7.65 -8.39 -11.76
N ASN A 70 6.75 -7.71 -12.47
CA ASN A 70 7.06 -6.49 -13.23
C ASN A 70 7.53 -5.36 -12.29
N PHE A 71 6.99 -5.35 -11.07
CA PHE A 71 7.46 -4.48 -10.01
C PHE A 71 8.82 -4.90 -9.45
N GLY A 72 9.52 -5.89 -10.02
CA GLY A 72 10.89 -6.25 -9.67
C GLY A 72 11.03 -6.82 -8.26
N LEU A 73 9.94 -7.41 -7.73
CA LEU A 73 9.99 -8.20 -6.51
C LEU A 73 10.31 -9.64 -6.90
N GLU A 74 11.51 -10.09 -6.52
CA GLU A 74 11.89 -11.48 -6.57
C GLU A 74 11.30 -12.19 -5.34
N ILE A 75 10.04 -12.60 -5.48
CA ILE A 75 9.28 -13.32 -4.46
C ILE A 75 8.86 -14.67 -5.06
N SER A 76 8.84 -15.72 -4.22
CA SER A 76 8.42 -17.06 -4.63
C SER A 76 6.92 -17.10 -4.95
N ASP A 77 6.51 -18.05 -5.81
CA ASP A 77 5.09 -18.18 -6.17
C ASP A 77 4.21 -18.53 -4.96
N ASP A 78 4.75 -19.23 -3.98
CA ASP A 78 4.03 -19.57 -2.75
C ASP A 78 3.86 -18.35 -1.84
N ASP A 79 4.85 -17.47 -1.77
CA ASP A 79 4.72 -16.19 -1.06
C ASP A 79 3.73 -15.26 -1.78
N ILE A 80 3.71 -15.23 -3.12
CA ILE A 80 2.74 -14.44 -3.90
C ILE A 80 1.31 -14.91 -3.61
N LYS A 81 1.07 -16.23 -3.60
CA LYS A 81 -0.25 -16.79 -3.22
C LYS A 81 -0.61 -16.45 -1.78
N THR A 82 0.36 -16.47 -0.88
CA THR A 82 0.15 -16.11 0.54
C THR A 82 -0.21 -14.63 0.66
N ILE A 83 0.47 -13.74 -0.06
CA ILE A 83 0.10 -12.32 -0.13
C ILE A 83 -1.31 -12.18 -0.69
N PHE A 84 -1.60 -12.81 -1.82
CA PHE A 84 -2.87 -12.70 -2.52
C PHE A 84 -4.04 -13.07 -1.60
N THR A 85 -3.97 -14.24 -0.97
CA THR A 85 -4.98 -14.74 -0.03
C THR A 85 -5.11 -13.90 1.25
N THR A 86 -4.06 -13.17 1.63
CA THR A 86 -4.13 -12.24 2.77
C THR A 86 -4.82 -10.92 2.39
N ILE A 87 -4.71 -10.50 1.13
CA ILE A 87 -5.33 -9.27 0.61
C ILE A 87 -6.81 -9.52 0.26
N ASP A 88 -7.13 -10.66 -0.37
CA ASP A 88 -8.48 -11.11 -0.72
C ASP A 88 -9.26 -11.51 0.55
N LYS A 89 -9.77 -10.50 1.25
CA LYS A 89 -10.47 -10.68 2.54
C LYS A 89 -11.89 -11.18 2.35
N ASN A 90 -12.49 -10.84 1.21
CA ASN A 90 -13.83 -11.27 0.86
C ASN A 90 -13.86 -12.68 0.21
N LEU A 91 -12.69 -13.28 -0.05
CA LEU A 91 -12.51 -14.60 -0.67
C LEU A 91 -13.21 -14.70 -2.03
N THR A 92 -13.17 -13.62 -2.79
CA THR A 92 -13.76 -13.58 -4.14
C THR A 92 -12.88 -14.28 -5.18
N GLY A 93 -11.62 -14.57 -4.84
CA GLY A 93 -10.63 -15.08 -5.78
C GLY A 93 -10.02 -13.98 -6.66
N THR A 94 -10.30 -12.72 -6.34
CA THR A 94 -9.83 -11.52 -7.02
C THR A 94 -9.57 -10.42 -5.98
N ILE A 95 -8.66 -9.51 -6.25
CA ILE A 95 -8.38 -8.37 -5.37
C ILE A 95 -9.00 -7.12 -5.98
N ASP A 96 -9.94 -6.49 -5.28
CA ASP A 96 -10.43 -5.18 -5.69
C ASP A 96 -9.50 -4.03 -5.26
N PHE A 97 -9.76 -2.84 -5.79
CA PHE A 97 -8.94 -1.67 -5.50
C PHE A 97 -8.94 -1.25 -4.02
N ASP A 98 -10.05 -1.44 -3.30
CA ASP A 98 -10.14 -1.10 -1.88
C ASP A 98 -9.35 -2.10 -1.02
N GLU A 99 -9.42 -3.40 -1.33
CA GLU A 99 -8.62 -4.44 -0.69
C GLU A 99 -7.13 -4.23 -0.91
N PHE A 100 -6.73 -3.92 -2.14
CA PHE A 100 -5.35 -3.56 -2.49
C PHE A 100 -4.86 -2.36 -1.69
N LEU A 101 -5.67 -1.28 -1.65
CA LEU A 101 -5.32 -0.06 -0.91
C LEU A 101 -5.24 -0.29 0.60
N ARG A 102 -6.20 -1.01 1.19
CA ARG A 102 -6.23 -1.25 2.63
C ARG A 102 -5.02 -2.05 3.10
N SER A 103 -4.55 -2.98 2.25
CA SER A 103 -3.44 -3.87 2.59
C SER A 103 -2.08 -3.21 2.38
N LEU A 104 -1.94 -2.34 1.37
CA LEU A 104 -0.66 -1.72 1.03
C LEU A 104 -0.49 -0.30 1.56
N ARG A 105 -1.55 0.34 2.08
CA ARG A 105 -1.44 1.69 2.64
C ARG A 105 -0.56 1.65 3.90
N PRO A 106 0.49 2.51 4.00
CA PRO A 106 1.25 2.66 5.22
C PRO A 106 0.35 3.08 6.40
N PRO A 107 0.65 2.63 7.64
CA PRO A 107 -0.01 3.19 8.81
C PRO A 107 0.19 4.71 8.86
N MET A 108 -0.82 5.44 9.33
CA MET A 108 -0.73 6.89 9.46
C MET A 108 0.36 7.26 10.46
N SER A 109 1.10 8.34 10.18
CA SER A 109 2.10 8.85 11.12
C SER A 109 1.45 9.27 12.44
N GLU A 110 2.15 9.08 13.55
CA GLU A 110 1.66 9.47 14.88
C GLU A 110 1.23 10.95 14.94
N ALA A 111 1.96 11.83 14.24
CA ALA A 111 1.61 13.24 14.16
C ALA A 111 0.22 13.46 13.53
N ARG A 112 -0.10 12.71 12.47
CA ARG A 112 -1.41 12.77 11.80
C ARG A 112 -2.50 12.11 12.64
N VAL A 113 -2.19 11.00 13.31
CA VAL A 113 -3.11 10.36 14.27
C VAL A 113 -3.48 11.33 15.38
N LYS A 114 -2.49 11.97 16.03
CA LYS A 114 -2.72 12.97 17.07
C LYS A 114 -3.55 14.15 16.59
N LEU A 115 -3.30 14.65 15.38
CA LEU A 115 -4.10 15.74 14.82
C LEU A 115 -5.57 15.33 14.60
N ILE A 116 -5.79 14.10 14.12
CA ILE A 116 -7.13 13.54 13.94
C ILE A 116 -7.82 13.38 15.30
N GLU A 117 -7.13 12.86 16.32
CA GLU A 117 -7.65 12.74 17.68
C GLU A 117 -8.03 14.10 18.27
N LEU A 118 -7.17 15.11 18.11
CA LEU A 118 -7.46 16.48 18.56
C LEU A 118 -8.69 17.06 17.84
N ALA A 119 -8.78 16.86 16.52
CA ALA A 119 -9.93 17.32 15.74
C ALA A 119 -11.21 16.57 16.13
N PHE A 120 -11.12 15.26 16.37
CA PHE A 120 -12.22 14.42 16.81
C PHE A 120 -12.72 14.83 18.19
N ASN A 121 -11.83 14.98 19.17
CA ASN A 121 -12.17 15.44 20.53
C ASN A 121 -12.77 16.84 20.56
N LYS A 122 -12.42 17.70 19.60
CA LYS A 122 -13.03 19.02 19.45
C LYS A 122 -14.46 18.95 18.88
N LEU A 123 -14.75 17.93 18.07
CA LEU A 123 -16.06 17.72 17.45
C LEU A 123 -16.99 16.87 18.34
N ASP A 124 -16.43 15.95 19.12
CA ASP A 124 -17.13 15.14 20.11
C ASP A 124 -17.46 16.01 21.34
N LYS A 125 -18.55 16.75 21.25
CA LYS A 125 -19.05 17.62 22.32
C LYS A 125 -19.58 16.81 23.51
N THR A 126 -19.92 15.55 23.31
CA THR A 126 -20.56 14.66 24.28
C THR A 126 -19.55 13.83 25.07
N GLY A 127 -18.33 13.67 24.54
CA GLY A 127 -17.28 12.84 25.12
C GLY A 127 -17.60 11.35 25.10
N ASP A 128 -18.54 10.91 24.25
CA ASP A 128 -18.99 9.53 24.16
C ASP A 128 -18.22 8.72 23.11
N GLY A 129 -17.18 9.31 22.53
CA GLY A 129 -16.36 8.67 21.51
C GLY A 129 -17.05 8.63 20.15
N LYS A 130 -18.08 9.45 19.93
CA LYS A 130 -18.81 9.58 18.67
C LYS A 130 -18.99 11.05 18.33
N VAL A 131 -18.98 11.35 17.04
CA VAL A 131 -19.34 12.68 16.55
C VAL A 131 -20.72 12.57 15.92
N SER A 132 -21.71 13.22 16.54
CA SER A 132 -23.11 13.26 16.12
C SER A 132 -23.72 14.64 16.26
#